data_AF-A0A2D3V3N7-F1
#
_entry.id   AF-A0A2D3V3N7-F1
#
_cell.length_a   1.000
_cell.length_b   1.000
_cell.length_c   1.000
_cell.angle_alpha   90.00
_cell.angle_beta   90.00
_cell.angle_gamma   90.00
#
_symmetry.space_group_name_H-M   'P 1'
#
loop_
_entity.id
_entity.type
_entity.pdbx_description
1 polymer ?
#
loop_
_entity_poly.entity_id
_entity_poly.type
_entity_poly.pdbx_seq_one_letter_code
_entity_poly.pdbx_strand_id
1 'polypeptide(L)'
;MVPAANLLGFAGQEFARKMPKVAGILIETTFGSVVEIILFVALIVKHDPGTEDGNDNGDEGNLIPTIQAAIIGSIMTNLLLCLGLCFFVGGVRQHEKNQKFHAVVSETGNGVLLVAAFGLLIPSAFYSALKTETVSILHEKFTNGKLHEDIMKISQGTSIVLLVAFALYIVYSCTSAHSIFDEVLEIDEHQDQDREQDAVKPKLTLTESLVAIAIAIVFVAWLLIILVGKIENVVERGVPDQFLGLILLPLVEKAAEHLTAIDDAWDGVINVALYHCIGPSIQTALLNAPLIVLIGWAIGKPIDLNFEIFMILLLVMSILVVGNLLRDGETNWLEGGLLLIVYIIIAIAAFYYPNPDVATSNGIETSVSQNVTIPLDLYKQLLAALPTPHV
;
A
#
# COMPACT_ATOMS: atom_id res chain seq x y z
N MET A 1 14.63 -3.27 12.58
CA MET A 1 13.63 -2.31 12.06
C MET A 1 12.70 -1.86 13.18
N VAL A 2 11.90 -2.78 13.74
CA VAL A 2 10.86 -2.49 14.75
C VAL A 2 11.30 -1.56 15.89
N PRO A 3 12.44 -1.77 16.60
CA PRO A 3 12.82 -0.86 17.69
C PRO A 3 13.17 0.55 17.23
N ALA A 4 13.74 0.71 16.02
CA ALA A 4 14.09 2.01 15.46
C ALA A 4 12.83 2.76 14.99
N ALA A 5 11.88 2.04 14.38
CA ALA A 5 10.57 2.60 14.02
C ALA A 5 9.76 2.98 15.28
N ASN A 6 9.83 2.19 16.35
CA ASN A 6 9.19 2.53 17.62
C ASN A 6 9.79 3.79 18.25
N LEU A 7 11.11 3.97 18.16
CA LEU A 7 11.76 5.21 18.59
C LEU A 7 11.27 6.41 17.76
N LEU A 8 11.07 6.24 16.44
CA LEU A 8 10.53 7.28 15.57
C LEU A 8 9.09 7.64 15.96
N GLY A 9 8.22 6.64 16.18
CA GLY A 9 6.85 6.84 16.65
C GLY A 9 6.78 7.57 17.98
N PHE A 10 7.52 7.09 18.98
CA PHE A 10 7.62 7.74 20.30
C PHE A 10 8.12 9.19 20.22
N ALA A 11 9.21 9.43 19.47
CA ALA A 11 9.76 10.77 19.33
C ALA A 11 8.81 11.70 18.52
N GLY A 12 8.09 11.14 17.55
CA GLY A 12 7.03 11.79 16.78
C GLY A 12 5.86 12.23 17.65
N GLN A 13 5.37 11.36 18.54
CA GLN A 13 4.33 11.67 19.54
C GLN A 13 4.77 12.77 20.50
N GLU A 14 5.98 12.66 21.05
CA GLU A 14 6.55 13.67 21.93
C GLU A 14 6.74 15.03 21.24
N PHE A 15 6.94 15.04 19.92
CA PHE A 15 6.96 16.25 19.11
C PHE A 15 5.53 16.77 18.86
N ALA A 16 4.60 15.91 18.47
CA ALA A 16 3.21 16.23 18.17
C ALA A 16 2.48 16.86 19.37
N ARG A 17 2.74 16.35 20.58
CA ARG A 17 2.21 16.91 21.86
C ARG A 17 2.58 18.38 22.11
N LYS A 18 3.60 18.90 21.42
CA LYS A 18 4.06 20.29 21.54
C LYS A 18 3.49 21.22 20.46
N MET A 19 2.74 20.68 19.51
CA MET A 19 2.12 21.40 18.40
C MET A 19 0.62 21.57 18.67
N PRO A 20 -0.08 22.48 17.96
CA PRO A 20 -1.54 22.52 17.95
C PRO A 20 -2.10 21.15 17.59
N LYS A 21 -3.13 20.67 18.28
CA LYS A 21 -3.57 19.26 18.29
C LYS A 21 -3.68 18.63 16.89
N VAL A 22 -4.47 19.21 15.99
CA VAL A 22 -4.62 18.70 14.60
C VAL A 22 -3.31 18.73 13.81
N ALA A 23 -2.50 19.78 13.96
CA ALA A 23 -1.19 19.83 13.30
C ALA A 23 -0.24 18.77 13.88
N GLY A 24 -0.29 18.53 15.20
CA GLY A 24 0.45 17.48 15.87
C GLY A 24 0.08 16.09 15.34
N ILE A 25 -1.22 15.77 15.30
CA ILE A 25 -1.74 14.49 14.79
C ILE A 25 -1.31 14.26 13.33
N LEU A 26 -1.41 15.29 12.48
CA LEU A 26 -1.00 15.18 11.08
C LEU A 26 0.51 14.97 10.94
N ILE A 27 1.31 15.68 11.74
CA ILE A 27 2.77 15.54 11.74
C ILE A 27 3.19 14.16 12.24
N GLU A 28 2.54 13.64 13.30
CA GLU A 28 2.76 12.29 13.80
C GLU A 28 2.49 11.25 12.72
N THR A 29 1.33 11.33 12.07
CA THR A 29 0.97 10.45 10.95
C THR A 29 1.98 10.56 9.80
N THR A 30 2.49 11.77 9.55
CA THR A 30 3.54 12.00 8.57
C THR A 30 4.84 11.33 8.95
N PHE A 31 5.28 11.38 10.22
CA PHE A 31 6.49 10.70 10.65
C PHE A 31 6.39 9.18 10.53
N GLY A 32 5.21 8.58 10.79
CA GLY A 32 4.97 7.17 10.50
C GLY A 32 5.14 6.87 9.01
N SER A 33 4.51 7.68 8.16
CA SER A 33 4.61 7.54 6.70
C SER A 33 6.01 7.72 6.11
N VAL A 34 6.93 8.40 6.83
CA VAL A 34 8.31 8.61 6.37
C VAL A 34 9.04 7.27 6.21
N VAL A 35 8.76 6.29 7.08
CA VAL A 35 9.35 4.95 6.97
C VAL A 35 8.98 4.31 5.63
N GLU A 36 7.70 4.41 5.27
CA GLU A 36 7.15 3.91 4.01
C GLU A 36 7.77 4.62 2.79
N ILE A 37 7.84 5.95 2.82
CA ILE A 37 8.42 6.75 1.74
C ILE A 37 9.89 6.38 1.54
N ILE A 38 10.67 6.21 2.62
CA ILE A 38 12.07 5.81 2.54
C ILE A 38 12.19 4.40 1.93
N LEU A 39 11.33 3.47 2.33
CA LEU A 39 11.30 2.11 1.77
C LEU A 39 11.05 2.16 0.26
N PHE A 40 10.02 2.89 -0.18
CA PHE A 40 9.72 3.00 -1.60
C PHE A 40 10.82 3.71 -2.38
N VAL A 41 11.39 4.80 -1.87
CA VAL A 41 12.52 5.48 -2.51
C VAL A 41 13.72 4.54 -2.62
N ALA A 42 14.02 3.76 -1.59
CA ALA A 42 15.10 2.76 -1.63
C ALA A 42 14.84 1.68 -2.69
N LEU A 43 13.60 1.19 -2.81
CA LEU A 43 13.19 0.24 -3.86
C LEU A 43 13.32 0.85 -5.26
N ILE A 44 12.84 2.08 -5.47
CA ILE A 44 12.96 2.81 -6.74
C ILE A 44 14.42 3.01 -7.09
N VAL A 45 15.28 3.43 -6.15
CA VAL A 45 16.71 3.65 -6.41
C VAL A 45 17.40 2.34 -6.77
N LYS A 46 17.07 1.23 -6.10
CA LYS A 46 17.64 -0.09 -6.39
C LYS A 46 17.17 -0.67 -7.73
N HIS A 47 15.96 -0.35 -8.18
CA HIS A 47 15.44 -0.83 -9.46
C HIS A 47 16.39 -0.48 -10.61
N ASP A 48 16.98 -1.47 -11.26
CA ASP A 48 17.84 -1.25 -12.42
C ASP A 48 17.07 -1.67 -13.69
N PRO A 49 16.75 -0.75 -14.61
CA PRO A 49 16.04 -1.07 -15.84
C PRO A 49 16.94 -1.75 -16.90
N GLY A 50 18.19 -2.09 -16.57
CA GLY A 50 19.27 -2.37 -17.53
C GLY A 50 19.58 -3.82 -17.90
N THR A 51 18.84 -4.83 -17.47
CA THR A 51 19.11 -6.25 -17.81
C THR A 51 18.14 -6.82 -18.86
N GLU A 52 17.83 -6.05 -19.91
CA GLU A 52 17.25 -6.58 -21.16
C GLU A 52 18.31 -7.17 -22.13
N ASP A 53 19.54 -7.42 -21.68
CA ASP A 53 20.53 -8.13 -22.50
C ASP A 53 20.21 -9.63 -22.47
N GLY A 54 19.51 -10.08 -23.51
CA GLY A 54 18.85 -11.38 -23.63
C GLY A 54 19.74 -12.63 -23.63
N ASN A 55 20.47 -12.89 -22.55
CA ASN A 55 21.16 -14.16 -22.35
C ASN A 55 21.37 -14.58 -20.89
N ASP A 56 20.47 -14.21 -19.97
CA ASP A 56 20.31 -14.94 -18.71
C ASP A 56 18.84 -14.99 -18.28
N ASN A 57 18.48 -16.01 -17.51
CA ASN A 57 17.09 -16.34 -17.21
C ASN A 57 16.48 -15.34 -16.21
N GLY A 58 15.57 -14.47 -16.68
CA GLY A 58 14.64 -13.70 -15.86
C GLY A 58 15.10 -12.30 -15.50
N ASP A 59 14.16 -11.35 -15.47
CA ASP A 59 14.30 -9.95 -15.04
C ASP A 59 14.73 -9.81 -13.56
N GLU A 60 15.95 -10.26 -13.22
CA GLU A 60 16.59 -10.04 -11.91
C GLU A 60 16.87 -8.54 -11.70
N GLY A 61 15.83 -7.75 -11.37
CA GLY A 61 15.94 -6.30 -11.16
C GLY A 61 14.64 -5.50 -11.21
N ASN A 62 13.52 -6.10 -11.67
CA ASN A 62 12.24 -5.39 -11.73
C ASN A 62 11.52 -5.36 -10.36
N LEU A 63 11.76 -4.30 -9.59
CA LEU A 63 11.15 -4.09 -8.27
C LEU A 63 9.80 -3.34 -8.36
N ILE A 64 9.34 -2.98 -9.55
CA ILE A 64 8.08 -2.21 -9.74
C ILE A 64 6.88 -2.99 -9.19
N PRO A 65 6.69 -4.29 -9.50
CA PRO A 65 5.57 -5.06 -8.94
C PRO A 65 5.64 -5.14 -7.42
N THR A 66 6.84 -5.26 -6.85
CA THR A 66 7.04 -5.26 -5.39
C THR A 66 6.65 -3.92 -4.76
N ILE A 67 7.00 -2.79 -5.37
CA ILE A 67 6.61 -1.44 -4.91
C ILE A 67 5.09 -1.29 -4.95
N GLN A 68 4.48 -1.65 -6.08
CA GLN A 68 3.03 -1.58 -6.27
C GLN A 68 2.29 -2.46 -5.26
N ALA A 69 2.76 -3.69 -5.06
CA ALA A 69 2.22 -4.61 -4.07
C ALA A 69 2.38 -4.07 -2.64
N ALA A 70 3.50 -3.42 -2.32
CA ALA A 70 3.74 -2.84 -1.01
C ALA A 70 2.84 -1.63 -0.70
N ILE A 71 2.52 -0.80 -1.69
CA ILE A 71 1.53 0.29 -1.54
C ILE A 71 0.15 -0.26 -1.14
N ILE A 72 -0.34 -1.26 -1.89
CA ILE A 72 -1.65 -1.86 -1.63
C ILE A 72 -1.62 -2.66 -0.31
N GLY A 73 -0.52 -3.37 -0.08
CA GLY A 73 -0.29 -4.16 1.11
C GLY A 73 -0.32 -3.30 2.37
N SER A 74 0.34 -2.14 2.37
CA SER A 74 0.35 -1.20 3.49
C SER A 74 -1.06 -0.78 3.93
N ILE A 75 -1.92 -0.41 2.97
CA ILE A 75 -3.33 -0.09 3.24
C ILE A 75 -4.07 -1.31 3.81
N MET A 76 -3.90 -2.48 3.19
CA MET A 76 -4.58 -3.69 3.62
C MET A 76 -4.13 -4.19 5.00
N THR A 77 -2.85 -4.10 5.32
CA THR A 77 -2.31 -4.49 6.62
C THR A 77 -2.85 -3.55 7.70
N ASN A 78 -2.96 -2.25 7.45
CA ASN A 78 -3.60 -1.33 8.41
C ASN A 78 -5.08 -1.67 8.63
N LEU A 79 -5.83 -1.88 7.54
CA LEU A 79 -7.27 -2.09 7.59
C LEU A 79 -7.68 -3.47 8.14
N LEU A 80 -6.94 -4.53 7.84
CA LEU A 80 -7.32 -5.89 8.21
C LEU A 80 -6.52 -6.40 9.40
N LEU A 81 -5.18 -6.31 9.32
CA LEU A 81 -4.32 -6.84 10.38
C LEU A 81 -4.34 -5.94 11.61
N CYS A 82 -3.97 -4.67 11.47
CA CYS A 82 -3.86 -3.76 12.61
C CYS A 82 -5.22 -3.53 13.26
N LEU A 83 -6.23 -3.14 12.47
CA LEU A 83 -7.58 -2.95 12.98
C LEU A 83 -8.15 -4.24 13.58
N GLY A 84 -7.93 -5.39 12.93
CA GLY A 84 -8.32 -6.69 13.45
C GLY A 84 -7.68 -7.02 14.80
N LEU A 85 -6.38 -6.71 14.97
CA LEU A 85 -5.68 -6.86 16.24
C LEU A 85 -6.23 -5.90 17.30
N CYS A 86 -6.50 -4.64 16.95
CA CYS A 86 -7.09 -3.65 17.87
C CYS A 86 -8.44 -4.14 18.41
N PHE A 87 -9.34 -4.57 17.53
CA PHE A 87 -10.67 -5.08 17.91
C PHE A 87 -10.61 -6.39 18.69
N PHE A 88 -9.69 -7.28 18.32
CA PHE A 88 -9.51 -8.54 19.01
C PHE A 88 -8.96 -8.32 20.42
N VAL A 89 -7.86 -7.56 20.56
CA VAL A 89 -7.17 -7.31 21.83
C VAL A 89 -8.02 -6.44 22.75
N GLY A 90 -8.57 -5.34 22.24
CA GLY A 90 -9.48 -4.46 22.99
C GLY A 90 -10.76 -5.18 23.41
N GLY A 91 -11.36 -5.96 22.51
CA GLY A 91 -12.58 -6.73 22.78
C GLY A 91 -12.38 -7.88 23.76
N VAL A 92 -11.21 -8.53 23.79
CA VAL A 92 -10.85 -9.53 24.80
C VAL A 92 -10.61 -8.86 26.16
N ARG A 93 -9.95 -7.70 26.21
CA ARG A 93 -9.79 -6.99 27.49
C ARG A 93 -11.12 -6.52 28.07
N GLN A 94 -12.05 -6.09 27.22
CA GLN A 94 -13.34 -5.54 27.61
C GLN A 94 -14.51 -6.52 27.44
N HIS A 95 -14.32 -7.80 27.77
CA HIS A 95 -15.28 -8.90 27.57
C HIS A 95 -16.76 -8.64 27.94
N GLU A 96 -17.05 -7.68 28.84
CA GLU A 96 -18.40 -7.36 29.32
C GLU A 96 -19.12 -6.22 28.56
N LYS A 97 -18.44 -5.48 27.67
CA LYS A 97 -19.02 -4.35 26.93
C LYS A 97 -18.52 -4.30 25.48
N ASN A 98 -19.42 -4.09 24.52
CA ASN A 98 -19.03 -3.71 23.17
C ASN A 98 -18.26 -2.38 23.22
N GLN A 99 -17.14 -2.30 22.50
CA GLN A 99 -16.37 -1.06 22.38
C GLN A 99 -17.12 -0.14 21.43
N LYS A 100 -17.60 1.01 21.93
CA LYS A 100 -18.29 1.99 21.09
C LYS A 100 -17.30 3.00 20.56
N PHE A 101 -17.43 3.35 19.29
CA PHE A 101 -16.65 4.41 18.66
C PHE A 101 -17.57 5.36 17.91
N HIS A 102 -17.07 6.56 17.64
CA HIS A 102 -17.84 7.58 16.95
C HIS A 102 -17.82 7.36 15.44
N ALA A 103 -19.02 7.35 14.84
CA ALA A 103 -19.21 7.20 13.39
C ALA A 103 -18.45 8.25 12.56
N VAL A 104 -18.15 9.42 13.13
CA VAL A 104 -17.37 10.47 12.45
C VAL A 104 -15.96 9.97 12.11
N VAL A 105 -15.31 9.23 13.01
CA VAL A 105 -13.96 8.68 12.81
C VAL A 105 -13.98 7.56 11.78
N SER A 106 -14.99 6.70 11.86
CA SER A 106 -15.05 5.47 11.08
C SER A 106 -15.65 5.67 9.67
N GLU A 107 -16.79 6.36 9.54
CA GLU A 107 -17.52 6.52 8.28
C GLU A 107 -16.85 7.53 7.36
N THR A 108 -16.45 8.69 7.88
CA THR A 108 -15.79 9.74 7.09
C THR A 108 -14.43 9.24 6.60
N GLY A 109 -13.64 8.61 7.48
CA GLY A 109 -12.34 8.06 7.12
C GLY A 109 -12.43 6.97 6.06
N ASN A 110 -13.35 6.03 6.23
CA ASN A 110 -13.60 4.97 5.24
C ASN A 110 -14.11 5.52 3.90
N GLY A 111 -14.98 6.54 3.92
CA GLY A 111 -15.46 7.21 2.71
C GLY A 111 -14.35 7.88 1.90
N VAL A 112 -13.44 8.61 2.58
CA VAL A 112 -12.26 9.21 1.94
C VAL A 112 -11.35 8.14 1.35
N LEU A 113 -11.11 7.05 2.11
CA LEU A 113 -10.26 5.95 1.67
C LEU A 113 -10.84 5.22 0.45
N LEU A 114 -12.16 5.04 0.38
CA LEU A 114 -12.83 4.44 -0.77
C LEU A 114 -12.68 5.30 -2.04
N VAL A 115 -12.80 6.62 -1.91
CA VAL A 115 -12.56 7.55 -3.02
C VAL A 115 -11.09 7.51 -3.47
N ALA A 116 -10.15 7.44 -2.52
CA ALA A 116 -8.73 7.31 -2.81
C ALA A 116 -8.42 6.00 -3.57
N ALA A 117 -8.96 4.87 -3.09
CA ALA A 117 -8.82 3.57 -3.74
C ALA A 117 -9.43 3.55 -5.15
N PHE A 118 -10.55 4.25 -5.36
CA PHE A 118 -11.12 4.41 -6.68
C PHE A 118 -10.16 5.15 -7.62
N GLY A 119 -9.49 6.20 -7.15
CA GLY A 119 -8.47 6.92 -7.92
C GLY A 119 -7.27 6.04 -8.30
N LEU A 120 -6.77 5.22 -7.36
CA LEU A 120 -5.69 4.25 -7.63
C LEU A 120 -6.10 3.14 -8.61
N LEU A 121 -7.39 2.80 -8.67
CA LEU A 121 -7.92 1.76 -9.54
C LEU A 121 -7.97 2.18 -11.02
N ILE A 122 -8.19 3.46 -11.33
CA ILE A 122 -8.46 3.92 -12.71
C ILE A 122 -7.36 3.52 -13.72
N PRO A 123 -6.06 3.77 -13.46
CA PRO A 123 -5.00 3.39 -14.40
C PRO A 123 -4.97 1.88 -14.66
N SER A 124 -5.17 1.09 -13.61
CA SER A 124 -5.20 -0.38 -13.67
C SER A 124 -6.40 -0.91 -14.45
N ALA A 125 -7.58 -0.33 -14.23
CA ALA A 125 -8.80 -0.69 -14.94
C ALA A 125 -8.71 -0.32 -16.43
N PHE A 126 -8.12 0.83 -16.75
CA PHE A 126 -7.87 1.26 -18.13
C PHE A 126 -6.94 0.29 -18.87
N TYR A 127 -5.82 -0.09 -18.25
CA TYR A 127 -4.92 -1.11 -18.79
C TYR A 127 -5.64 -2.44 -19.02
N SER A 128 -6.39 -2.91 -18.00
CA SER A 128 -7.10 -4.18 -18.08
C SER A 128 -8.20 -4.21 -19.15
N ALA A 129 -8.84 -3.08 -19.43
CA ALA A 129 -9.88 -3.02 -20.46
C ALA A 129 -9.30 -3.08 -21.88
N LEU A 130 -8.13 -2.48 -22.10
CA LEU A 130 -7.56 -2.29 -23.44
C LEU A 130 -6.49 -3.31 -23.83
N LYS A 131 -5.87 -3.99 -22.87
CA LYS A 131 -4.83 -5.02 -23.13
C LYS A 131 -5.30 -6.15 -24.06
N THR A 132 -6.60 -6.46 -24.08
CA THR A 132 -7.18 -7.52 -24.93
C THR A 132 -7.49 -7.02 -26.34
N GLU A 133 -7.67 -5.71 -26.52
CA GLU A 133 -7.99 -5.08 -27.81
C GLU A 133 -6.73 -4.77 -28.64
N THR A 134 -5.54 -4.86 -28.05
CA THR A 134 -4.23 -4.64 -28.71
C THR A 134 -3.82 -5.72 -29.74
N VAL A 135 -4.79 -6.44 -30.33
CA VAL A 135 -4.52 -7.44 -31.38
C VAL A 135 -4.03 -6.76 -32.67
N SER A 136 -2.81 -7.13 -33.04
CA SER A 136 -1.91 -6.55 -34.04
C SER A 136 -2.28 -6.75 -35.51
N ILE A 137 -3.57 -6.92 -35.88
CA ILE A 137 -3.91 -7.32 -37.27
C ILE A 137 -4.80 -6.32 -38.03
N LEU A 138 -5.45 -5.32 -37.41
CA LEU A 138 -6.37 -4.46 -38.20
C LEU A 138 -6.51 -2.98 -37.84
N HIS A 139 -5.82 -2.46 -36.82
CA HIS A 139 -5.84 -1.01 -36.53
C HIS A 139 -4.42 -0.48 -36.28
N GLU A 140 -3.90 0.25 -37.27
CA GLU A 140 -2.58 0.91 -37.30
C GLU A 140 -2.35 1.96 -36.18
N LYS A 141 -3.29 2.12 -35.23
CA LYS A 141 -3.30 3.22 -34.24
C LYS A 141 -3.12 2.81 -32.77
N PHE A 142 -3.18 1.53 -32.43
CA PHE A 142 -3.03 1.03 -31.06
C PHE A 142 -2.01 -0.10 -31.00
N THR A 143 -0.80 0.20 -30.50
CA THR A 143 0.31 -0.75 -30.31
C THR A 143 0.60 -0.87 -28.81
N ASN A 144 1.12 -2.01 -28.35
CA ASN A 144 1.50 -2.23 -26.94
C ASN A 144 2.39 -1.11 -26.36
N GLY A 145 3.33 -0.57 -27.14
CA GLY A 145 4.18 0.55 -26.72
C GLY A 145 3.40 1.84 -26.45
N LYS A 146 2.38 2.14 -27.27
CA LYS A 146 1.52 3.32 -27.06
C LYS A 146 0.62 3.16 -25.84
N LEU A 147 0.12 1.94 -25.61
CA LEU A 147 -0.67 1.63 -24.41
C LEU A 147 0.14 1.87 -23.13
N HIS A 148 1.39 1.41 -23.07
CA HIS A 148 2.27 1.64 -21.92
C HIS A 148 2.60 3.13 -21.70
N GLU A 149 2.90 3.86 -22.79
CA GLU A 149 3.11 5.32 -22.71
C GLU A 149 1.86 6.07 -22.21
N ASP A 150 0.68 5.68 -22.69
CA ASP A 150 -0.59 6.27 -22.28
C ASP A 150 -0.88 5.96 -20.79
N ILE A 151 -0.60 4.74 -20.32
CA ILE A 151 -0.74 4.35 -18.89
C ILE A 151 0.20 5.15 -18.00
N MET A 152 1.44 5.37 -18.44
CA MET A 152 2.40 6.19 -17.71
C MET A 152 1.87 7.62 -17.55
N LYS A 153 1.38 8.24 -18.63
CA LYS A 153 0.79 9.59 -18.60
C LYS A 153 -0.47 9.65 -17.74
N ILE A 154 -1.33 8.63 -17.83
CA ILE A 154 -2.53 8.52 -17.00
C ILE A 154 -2.14 8.42 -15.52
N SER A 155 -1.14 7.61 -15.18
CA SER A 155 -0.66 7.43 -13.80
C SER A 155 -0.05 8.71 -13.23
N GLN A 156 0.75 9.43 -14.04
CA GLN A 156 1.31 10.73 -13.65
C GLN A 156 0.21 11.78 -13.43
N GLY A 157 -0.75 11.87 -14.36
CA GLY A 157 -1.89 12.79 -14.23
C GLY A 157 -2.76 12.47 -13.01
N THR A 158 -3.06 11.19 -12.81
CA THR A 158 -3.79 10.69 -11.63
C THR A 158 -3.05 11.03 -10.35
N SER A 159 -1.73 10.88 -10.33
CA SER A 159 -0.91 11.17 -9.16
C SER A 159 -0.99 12.64 -8.74
N ILE A 160 -0.93 13.56 -9.70
CA ILE A 160 -1.09 15.00 -9.43
C ILE A 160 -2.47 15.28 -8.83
N VAL A 161 -3.53 14.68 -9.39
CA VAL A 161 -4.90 14.85 -8.89
C VAL A 161 -5.06 14.28 -7.47
N LEU A 162 -4.48 13.11 -7.18
CA LEU A 162 -4.51 12.50 -5.84
C LEU A 162 -3.79 13.38 -4.80
N LEU A 163 -2.65 13.98 -5.15
CA LEU A 163 -1.95 14.92 -4.27
C LEU A 163 -2.75 16.20 -4.01
N VAL A 164 -3.47 16.70 -5.02
CA VAL A 164 -4.41 17.82 -4.82
C VAL A 164 -5.55 17.40 -3.89
N ALA A 165 -6.10 16.19 -4.06
CA ALA A 165 -7.11 15.65 -3.15
C ALA A 165 -6.56 15.50 -1.72
N PHE A 166 -5.30 15.08 -1.55
CA PHE A 166 -4.66 15.06 -0.23
C PHE A 166 -4.53 16.46 0.36
N ALA A 167 -4.10 17.45 -0.42
CA ALA A 167 -4.00 18.83 0.06
C ALA A 167 -5.38 19.39 0.49
N LEU A 168 -6.45 19.07 -0.25
CA LEU A 168 -7.81 19.39 0.15
C LEU A 168 -8.23 18.66 1.43
N TYR A 169 -7.86 17.38 1.57
CA TYR A 169 -8.08 16.62 2.80
C TYR A 169 -7.35 17.25 4.00
N ILE A 170 -6.10 17.70 3.84
CA ILE A 170 -5.37 18.44 4.88
C ILE A 170 -6.06 19.74 5.24
N VAL A 171 -6.44 20.55 4.24
CA VAL A 171 -7.15 21.82 4.49
C VAL A 171 -8.47 21.58 5.20
N TYR A 172 -9.23 20.56 4.79
CA TYR A 172 -10.48 20.17 5.46
C TYR A 172 -10.22 19.74 6.91
N SER A 173 -9.21 18.89 7.14
CA SER A 173 -8.82 18.42 8.47
C SER A 173 -8.40 19.57 9.38
N CYS A 174 -7.63 20.54 8.86
CA CYS A 174 -7.15 21.71 9.61
C CYS A 174 -8.19 22.83 9.79
N THR A 175 -9.30 22.86 9.05
CA THR A 175 -10.28 23.98 9.13
C THR A 175 -11.65 23.55 9.62
N SER A 176 -12.15 22.42 9.12
CA SER A 176 -13.55 22.00 9.23
C SER A 176 -13.72 20.80 10.16
N ALA A 177 -12.78 19.87 10.16
CA ALA A 177 -12.80 18.67 11.02
C ALA A 177 -12.31 18.92 12.46
N HIS A 178 -11.69 20.09 12.69
CA HIS A 178 -11.03 20.48 13.95
C HIS A 178 -11.95 20.49 15.18
N SER A 179 -13.27 20.47 15.00
CA SER A 179 -14.21 20.52 16.12
C SER A 179 -14.70 19.15 16.59
N ILE A 180 -14.87 18.17 15.68
CA ILE A 180 -15.56 16.92 16.04
C ILE A 180 -14.59 15.74 16.15
N PHE A 181 -13.66 15.61 15.21
CA PHE A 181 -12.61 14.58 15.33
C PHE A 181 -11.70 14.85 16.52
N ASP A 182 -11.32 16.11 16.70
CA ASP A 182 -10.45 16.57 17.78
C ASP A 182 -11.13 16.34 19.14
N GLU A 183 -12.40 16.74 19.27
CA GLU A 183 -13.19 16.54 20.49
C GLU A 183 -13.37 15.06 20.83
N VAL A 184 -13.68 14.22 19.84
CA VAL A 184 -13.81 12.77 20.06
C VAL A 184 -12.49 12.14 20.52
N LEU A 185 -11.38 12.47 19.86
CA LEU A 185 -10.07 11.94 20.21
C LEU A 185 -9.59 12.47 21.57
N GLU A 186 -9.85 13.73 21.89
CA GLU A 186 -9.51 14.33 23.19
C GLU A 186 -10.31 13.70 24.32
N ILE A 187 -11.61 13.43 24.10
CA ILE A 187 -12.46 12.72 25.07
C ILE A 187 -11.94 11.30 25.30
N ASP A 188 -11.56 10.57 24.24
CA ASP A 188 -10.99 9.22 24.36
C ASP A 188 -9.67 9.26 25.13
N GLU A 189 -8.71 10.12 24.74
CA GLU A 189 -7.44 10.30 25.47
C GLU A 189 -7.65 10.72 26.93
N HIS A 190 -8.77 11.38 27.26
CA HIS A 190 -9.11 11.69 28.64
C HIS A 190 -9.61 10.49 29.45
N GLN A 191 -10.20 9.51 28.78
CA GLN A 191 -10.69 8.25 29.33
C GLN A 191 -9.63 7.14 29.33
N ASP A 192 -8.45 7.43 28.79
CA ASP A 192 -7.31 6.55 28.76
C ASP A 192 -6.94 6.01 30.16
N GLN A 193 -6.82 4.69 30.26
CA GLN A 193 -6.68 3.98 31.53
C GLN A 193 -5.31 4.15 32.17
N ASP A 194 -4.28 4.42 31.38
CA ASP A 194 -2.91 4.59 31.88
C ASP A 194 -2.48 6.07 31.96
N ARG A 195 -3.38 7.01 31.60
CA ARG A 195 -3.14 8.46 31.55
C ARG A 195 -2.39 9.03 32.75
N GLU A 196 -2.74 8.62 33.97
CA GLU A 196 -2.07 9.10 35.19
C GLU A 196 -0.62 8.60 35.29
N GLN A 197 -0.36 7.36 34.85
CA GLN A 197 0.98 6.78 34.78
C GLN A 197 1.79 7.47 33.67
N ASP A 198 1.15 7.81 32.57
CA ASP A 198 1.76 8.53 31.45
C ASP A 198 2.08 9.99 31.76
N ALA A 199 1.24 10.63 32.57
CA ALA A 199 1.47 12.00 33.02
C ALA A 199 2.74 12.15 33.88
N VAL A 200 3.16 11.09 34.60
CA VAL A 200 4.35 11.12 35.46
C VAL A 200 5.65 10.67 34.75
N LYS A 201 5.55 10.11 33.54
CA LYS A 201 6.73 9.73 32.74
C LYS A 201 7.50 10.99 32.32
N PRO A 202 8.85 10.96 32.35
CA PRO A 202 9.65 12.08 31.87
C PRO A 202 9.42 12.29 30.37
N LYS A 203 8.99 13.51 30.01
CA LYS A 203 8.73 13.92 28.62
C LYS A 203 9.99 14.51 28.00
N LEU A 204 10.20 14.27 26.72
CA LEU A 204 11.31 14.86 25.99
C LEU A 204 11.08 16.35 25.82
N THR A 205 12.14 17.15 25.87
CA THR A 205 12.12 18.54 25.40
C THR A 205 11.96 18.59 23.88
N LEU A 206 11.60 19.76 23.31
CA LEU A 206 11.43 19.89 21.86
C LEU A 206 12.71 19.53 21.10
N THR A 207 13.86 19.97 21.64
CA THR A 207 15.18 19.67 21.09
C THR A 207 15.53 18.19 21.17
N GLU A 208 15.21 17.52 22.29
CA GLU A 208 15.43 16.08 22.43
C GLU A 208 14.54 15.27 21.49
N SER A 209 13.27 15.66 21.30
CA SER A 209 12.38 15.04 20.32
C SER A 209 12.93 15.15 18.90
N LEU A 210 13.39 16.35 18.49
CA LEU A 210 13.98 16.54 17.16
C LEU A 210 15.25 15.72 16.95
N VAL A 211 16.13 15.66 17.95
CA VAL A 211 17.34 14.85 17.90
C VAL A 211 17.00 13.35 17.82
N ALA A 212 16.03 12.89 18.62
CA ALA A 212 15.58 11.51 18.60
C ALA A 212 14.95 11.13 17.24
N ILE A 213 14.10 11.98 16.66
CA ILE A 213 13.53 11.80 15.31
C ILE A 213 14.66 11.68 14.28
N ALA A 214 15.63 12.59 14.30
CA ALA A 214 16.73 12.57 13.33
C ALA A 214 17.56 11.29 13.44
N ILE A 215 17.90 10.86 14.66
CA ILE A 215 18.61 9.61 14.91
C ILE A 215 17.79 8.40 14.42
N ALA A 216 16.50 8.36 14.77
CA ALA A 216 15.61 7.28 14.38
C ALA A 216 15.48 7.16 12.86
N ILE A 217 15.29 8.27 12.14
CA ILE A 217 15.24 8.29 10.67
C ILE A 217 16.53 7.74 10.06
N VAL A 218 17.71 8.11 10.58
CA VAL A 218 18.99 7.61 10.07
C VAL A 218 19.09 6.09 10.26
N PHE A 219 18.75 5.57 11.44
CA PHE A 219 18.77 4.12 11.69
C PHE A 219 17.73 3.37 10.84
N VAL A 220 16.52 3.90 10.74
CA VAL A 220 15.43 3.38 9.90
C VAL A 220 15.89 3.30 8.44
N ALA A 221 16.40 4.40 7.89
CA ALA A 221 16.88 4.46 6.52
C ALA A 221 18.02 3.46 6.27
N TRP A 222 18.98 3.38 7.19
CA TRP A 222 20.09 2.43 7.08
C TRP A 222 19.60 0.97 7.06
N LEU A 223 18.66 0.62 7.95
CA LEU A 223 18.08 -0.72 8.01
C LEU A 223 17.23 -1.04 6.78
N LEU A 224 16.48 -0.08 6.25
CA LEU A 224 15.69 -0.24 5.04
C LEU A 224 16.57 -0.47 3.81
N ILE A 225 17.69 0.24 3.68
CA ILE A 225 18.64 0.03 2.59
C ILE A 225 19.22 -1.40 2.65
N ILE A 226 19.55 -1.89 3.84
CA ILE A 226 20.01 -3.28 4.03
C ILE A 226 18.90 -4.26 3.66
N LEU A 227 17.67 -4.01 4.10
CA LEU A 227 16.50 -4.86 3.81
C LEU A 227 16.26 -4.96 2.30
N VAL A 228 16.20 -3.82 1.60
CA VAL A 228 16.03 -3.76 0.14
C VAL A 228 17.19 -4.44 -0.59
N GLY A 229 18.42 -4.32 -0.07
CA GLY A 229 19.59 -5.06 -0.55
C GLY A 229 19.49 -6.59 -0.44
N LYS A 230 18.55 -7.13 0.35
CA LYS A 230 18.35 -8.57 0.53
C LYS A 230 17.12 -9.15 -0.15
N ILE A 231 16.32 -8.32 -0.84
CA ILE A 231 15.09 -8.76 -1.51
C ILE A 231 15.34 -9.87 -2.53
N GLU A 232 16.28 -9.70 -3.48
CA GLU A 232 16.58 -10.72 -4.51
C GLU A 232 16.91 -12.08 -3.88
N ASN A 233 17.76 -12.09 -2.84
CA ASN A 233 18.13 -13.32 -2.12
C ASN A 233 16.93 -14.04 -1.48
N VAL A 234 15.85 -13.31 -1.16
CA VAL A 234 14.62 -13.88 -0.59
C VAL A 234 13.73 -14.42 -1.71
N VAL A 235 13.66 -13.70 -2.83
CA VAL A 235 12.91 -14.13 -4.02
C VAL A 235 13.52 -15.40 -4.63
N GLU A 236 14.84 -15.45 -4.77
CA GLU A 236 15.60 -16.65 -5.21
C GLU A 236 15.33 -17.90 -4.35
N ARG A 237 14.93 -17.70 -3.08
CA ARG A 237 14.58 -18.80 -2.16
C ARG A 237 13.14 -19.27 -2.30
N GLY A 238 12.40 -18.75 -3.27
CA GLY A 238 11.04 -19.17 -3.62
C GLY A 238 9.93 -18.36 -2.95
N VAL A 239 10.21 -17.14 -2.48
CA VAL A 239 9.17 -16.22 -1.99
C VAL A 239 8.71 -15.33 -3.15
N PRO A 240 7.41 -15.36 -3.54
CA PRO A 240 6.92 -14.53 -4.63
C PRO A 240 7.04 -13.03 -4.35
N ASP A 241 7.28 -12.22 -5.39
CA ASP A 241 7.39 -10.76 -5.30
C ASP A 241 6.11 -10.13 -4.77
N GLN A 242 4.96 -10.68 -5.20
CA GLN A 242 3.65 -10.25 -4.75
C GLN A 242 3.47 -10.49 -3.25
N PHE A 243 3.89 -11.64 -2.73
CA PHE A 243 3.80 -11.95 -1.30
C PHE A 243 4.76 -11.08 -0.49
N LEU A 244 5.98 -10.88 -1.01
CA LEU A 244 6.97 -10.01 -0.40
C LEU A 244 6.43 -8.59 -0.27
N GLY A 245 5.92 -8.01 -1.36
CA GLY A 245 5.37 -6.66 -1.39
C GLY A 245 4.08 -6.54 -0.60
N LEU A 246 3.07 -7.39 -0.87
CA LEU A 246 1.73 -7.25 -0.30
C LEU A 246 1.68 -7.58 1.20
N ILE A 247 2.53 -8.49 1.69
CA ILE A 247 2.45 -9.01 3.07
C ILE A 247 3.69 -8.67 3.89
N LEU A 248 4.88 -9.07 3.44
CA LEU A 248 6.09 -9.03 4.27
C LEU A 248 6.61 -7.61 4.50
N LEU A 249 6.66 -6.77 3.46
CA LEU A 249 7.15 -5.41 3.55
C LEU A 249 6.29 -4.54 4.49
N PRO A 250 4.95 -4.45 4.30
CA PRO A 250 4.04 -3.75 5.21
C PRO A 250 4.14 -4.23 6.66
N LEU A 251 4.25 -5.54 6.90
CA LEU A 251 4.33 -6.10 8.24
C LEU A 251 5.52 -5.53 9.02
N VAL A 252 6.67 -5.40 8.38
CA VAL A 252 7.90 -4.91 9.02
C VAL A 252 7.93 -3.38 9.10
N GLU A 253 7.40 -2.72 8.06
CA GLU A 253 7.36 -1.27 7.95
C GLU A 253 6.39 -0.65 8.97
N LYS A 254 5.17 -1.18 9.07
CA LYS A 254 4.12 -0.66 9.96
C LYS A 254 4.12 -1.24 11.37
N ALA A 255 4.99 -2.20 11.68
CA ALA A 255 4.99 -2.89 12.98
C ALA A 255 4.94 -1.95 14.19
N ALA A 256 5.69 -0.85 14.17
CA ALA A 256 5.72 0.10 15.27
C ALA A 256 4.38 0.85 15.43
N GLU A 257 3.81 1.34 14.33
CA GLU A 257 2.50 1.99 14.31
C GLU A 257 1.40 1.02 14.79
N HIS A 258 1.47 -0.25 14.37
CA HIS A 258 0.51 -1.26 14.79
C HIS A 258 0.60 -1.57 16.28
N LEU A 259 1.81 -1.62 16.84
CA LEU A 259 1.98 -1.81 18.29
C LEU A 259 1.33 -0.66 19.07
N THR A 260 1.52 0.58 18.63
CA THR A 260 0.86 1.75 19.24
C THR A 260 -0.66 1.66 19.14
N ALA A 261 -1.22 1.37 17.97
CA ALA A 261 -2.66 1.25 17.82
C ALA A 261 -3.27 0.12 18.66
N ILE A 262 -2.56 -1.01 18.82
CA ILE A 262 -2.98 -2.11 19.68
C ILE A 262 -2.94 -1.72 21.15
N ASP A 263 -1.93 -0.94 21.57
CA ASP A 263 -1.81 -0.38 22.92
C ASP A 263 -3.00 0.56 23.22
N ASP A 264 -3.28 1.49 22.31
CA ASP A 264 -4.44 2.39 22.37
C ASP A 264 -5.77 1.61 22.52
N ALA A 265 -5.94 0.54 21.72
CA ALA A 265 -7.13 -0.30 21.78
C ALA A 265 -7.22 -1.11 23.09
N TRP A 266 -6.07 -1.52 23.62
CA TRP A 266 -5.95 -2.23 24.88
C TRP A 266 -6.31 -1.31 26.05
N ASP A 267 -5.87 -0.05 26.05
CA ASP A 267 -6.19 0.90 27.12
C ASP A 267 -7.58 1.54 27.01
N GLY A 268 -8.29 1.24 25.92
CA GLY A 268 -9.70 1.50 25.75
C GLY A 268 -10.01 2.77 24.99
N VAL A 269 -9.00 3.39 24.37
CA VAL A 269 -9.13 4.57 23.50
C VAL A 269 -9.28 4.14 22.04
N ILE A 270 -10.38 3.43 21.77
CA ILE A 270 -10.62 2.77 20.47
C ILE A 270 -10.72 3.75 19.30
N ASN A 271 -11.15 4.99 19.51
CA ASN A 271 -11.21 6.00 18.45
C ASN A 271 -9.81 6.44 18.03
N VAL A 272 -8.87 6.51 18.98
CA VAL A 272 -7.45 6.78 18.72
C VAL A 272 -6.82 5.63 17.95
N ALA A 273 -7.06 4.38 18.37
CA ALA A 273 -6.61 3.20 17.64
C ALA A 273 -7.14 3.14 16.20
N LEU A 274 -8.44 3.46 16.01
CA LEU A 274 -9.06 3.57 14.69
C LEU A 274 -8.38 4.62 13.82
N TYR A 275 -8.09 5.78 14.39
CA TYR A 275 -7.38 6.85 13.69
C TYR A 275 -5.97 6.40 13.27
N HIS A 276 -5.22 5.73 14.15
CA HIS A 276 -3.91 5.16 13.84
C HIS A 276 -3.94 4.03 12.80
N CYS A 277 -5.11 3.47 12.47
CA CYS A 277 -5.25 2.52 11.35
C CYS A 277 -5.70 3.22 10.05
N ILE A 278 -6.72 4.09 10.12
CA ILE A 278 -7.35 4.68 8.93
C ILE A 278 -6.55 5.87 8.39
N GLY A 279 -5.99 6.71 9.25
CA GLY A 279 -5.21 7.90 8.89
C GLY A 279 -4.01 7.56 7.99
N PRO A 280 -3.11 6.67 8.44
CA PRO A 280 -1.99 6.21 7.62
C PRO A 280 -2.44 5.59 6.30
N SER A 281 -3.56 4.87 6.26
CA SER A 281 -4.11 4.29 5.02
C SER A 281 -4.53 5.35 4.00
N ILE A 282 -5.20 6.42 4.45
CA ILE A 282 -5.55 7.57 3.60
C ILE A 282 -4.27 8.24 3.06
N GLN A 283 -3.25 8.39 3.91
CA GLN A 283 -1.97 8.97 3.53
C GLN A 283 -1.22 8.09 2.52
N THR A 284 -1.18 6.78 2.71
CA THR A 284 -0.58 5.86 1.74
C THR A 284 -1.24 6.01 0.36
N ALA A 285 -2.58 6.08 0.32
CA ALA A 285 -3.34 6.15 -0.93
C ALA A 285 -3.27 7.52 -1.63
N LEU A 286 -3.41 8.63 -0.88
CA LEU A 286 -3.51 9.98 -1.44
C LEU A 286 -2.18 10.74 -1.49
N LEU A 287 -1.18 10.33 -0.70
CA LEU A 287 0.15 10.97 -0.66
C LEU A 287 1.25 10.02 -1.13
N ASN A 288 1.48 8.89 -0.47
CA ASN A 288 2.69 8.12 -0.69
C ASN A 288 2.72 7.48 -2.08
N ALA A 289 1.67 6.76 -2.46
CA ALA A 289 1.54 6.16 -3.78
C ALA A 289 1.76 7.18 -4.94
N PRO A 290 1.04 8.32 -4.98
CA PRO A 290 1.25 9.30 -6.05
C PRO A 290 2.60 10.03 -5.95
N LEU A 291 3.13 10.26 -4.74
CA LEU A 291 4.46 10.87 -4.56
C LEU A 291 5.55 9.98 -5.18
N ILE A 292 5.45 8.67 -5.02
CA ILE A 292 6.38 7.71 -5.59
C ILE A 292 6.41 7.73 -7.11
N VAL A 293 5.25 7.86 -7.76
CA VAL A 293 5.17 8.02 -9.22
C VAL A 293 5.87 9.30 -9.67
N LEU A 294 5.68 10.41 -8.95
CA LEU A 294 6.35 11.67 -9.28
C LEU A 294 7.87 11.62 -9.04
N ILE A 295 8.32 10.94 -7.99
CA ILE A 295 9.75 10.71 -7.73
C ILE A 295 10.35 9.84 -8.84
N GLY A 296 9.67 8.76 -9.23
CA GLY A 296 10.04 7.92 -10.36
C GLY A 296 10.17 8.75 -11.64
N TRP A 297 9.17 9.59 -11.94
CA TRP A 297 9.19 10.49 -13.08
C TRP A 297 10.38 11.48 -13.05
N ALA A 298 10.68 12.05 -11.88
CA ALA A 298 11.79 12.99 -11.71
C ALA A 298 13.18 12.34 -11.88
N ILE A 299 13.33 11.08 -11.49
CA ILE A 299 14.59 10.31 -11.61
C ILE A 299 14.67 9.53 -12.95
N GLY A 300 13.60 9.56 -13.75
CA GLY A 300 13.54 8.88 -15.05
C GLY A 300 13.29 7.37 -14.96
N LYS A 301 12.67 6.89 -13.87
CA LYS A 301 12.27 5.48 -13.70
C LYS A 301 10.77 5.31 -13.96
N PRO A 302 10.35 4.29 -14.72
CA PRO A 302 8.97 4.13 -15.18
C PRO A 302 8.06 3.53 -14.09
N ILE A 303 7.89 4.23 -12.97
CA ILE A 303 6.94 3.82 -11.92
C ILE A 303 5.55 4.34 -12.25
N ASP A 304 4.56 3.45 -12.28
CA ASP A 304 3.17 3.78 -12.56
C ASP A 304 2.21 3.21 -11.49
N LEU A 305 0.92 3.58 -11.59
CA LEU A 305 -0.16 3.11 -10.71
C LEU A 305 -0.96 1.96 -11.36
N ASN A 306 -0.32 1.19 -12.23
CA ASN A 306 -0.92 0.02 -12.86
C ASN A 306 -0.73 -1.22 -11.98
N PHE A 307 -1.53 -1.31 -10.92
CA PHE A 307 -1.55 -2.44 -10.01
C PHE A 307 -2.21 -3.67 -10.65
N GLU A 308 -1.80 -4.85 -10.21
CA GLU A 308 -2.49 -6.09 -10.55
C GLU A 308 -3.96 -6.07 -10.12
N ILE A 309 -4.83 -6.59 -10.98
CA ILE A 309 -6.28 -6.61 -10.76
C ILE A 309 -6.63 -7.37 -9.48
N PHE A 310 -5.89 -8.45 -9.19
CA PHE A 310 -6.02 -9.20 -7.96
C PHE A 310 -5.84 -8.30 -6.72
N MET A 311 -4.82 -7.44 -6.72
CA MET A 311 -4.53 -6.54 -5.59
C MET A 311 -5.60 -5.45 -5.45
N ILE A 312 -6.06 -4.88 -6.57
CA ILE A 312 -7.12 -3.87 -6.57
C ILE A 312 -8.44 -4.43 -6.03
N LEU A 313 -8.80 -5.65 -6.45
CA LEU A 313 -10.01 -6.31 -5.94
C LEU A 313 -9.91 -6.55 -4.44
N LEU A 314 -8.76 -7.03 -3.97
CA LEU A 314 -8.53 -7.22 -2.53
C LEU A 314 -8.60 -5.91 -1.76
N LEU A 315 -8.00 -4.83 -2.26
CA LEU A 315 -8.05 -3.51 -1.65
C LEU A 315 -9.50 -3.03 -1.49
N VAL A 316 -10.26 -2.99 -2.59
CA VAL A 316 -11.65 -2.50 -2.57
C VAL A 316 -12.52 -3.37 -1.67
N MET A 317 -12.39 -4.70 -1.76
CA MET A 317 -13.14 -5.60 -0.89
C MET A 317 -12.78 -5.42 0.59
N SER A 318 -11.50 -5.17 0.91
CA SER A 318 -11.06 -4.92 2.28
C SER A 318 -11.67 -3.63 2.83
N ILE A 319 -11.65 -2.55 2.06
CA ILE A 319 -12.28 -1.27 2.43
C ILE A 319 -13.78 -1.44 2.62
N LEU A 320 -14.47 -2.20 1.76
CA LEU A 320 -15.90 -2.46 1.89
C LEU A 320 -16.25 -3.31 3.12
N VAL A 321 -15.45 -4.35 3.39
CA VAL A 321 -15.65 -5.20 4.59
C VAL A 321 -15.46 -4.37 5.85
N VAL A 322 -14.36 -3.63 5.95
CA VAL A 322 -14.07 -2.78 7.11
C VAL A 322 -15.11 -1.67 7.25
N GLY A 323 -15.46 -0.98 6.16
CA GLY A 323 -16.50 0.04 6.16
C GLY A 323 -17.87 -0.46 6.62
N ASN A 324 -18.23 -1.70 6.28
CA ASN A 324 -19.47 -2.30 6.74
C ASN A 324 -19.42 -2.68 8.22
N LEU A 325 -18.28 -3.20 8.71
CA LEU A 325 -18.10 -3.49 10.13
C LEU A 325 -18.10 -2.22 10.98
N LEU A 326 -17.57 -1.12 10.44
CA LEU A 326 -17.50 0.16 11.11
C LEU A 326 -18.82 0.95 11.17
N ARG A 327 -19.88 0.43 10.54
CA ARG A 327 -21.11 1.18 10.26
C ARG A 327 -22.04 1.30 11.46
N ASP A 328 -22.06 0.31 12.34
CA ASP A 328 -22.93 0.26 13.51
C ASP A 328 -22.36 1.04 14.72
N GLY A 329 -21.10 1.47 14.64
CA GLY A 329 -20.45 2.27 15.68
C GLY A 329 -20.03 1.47 16.91
N GLU A 330 -20.07 0.14 16.85
CA GLU A 330 -19.65 -0.74 17.92
C GLU A 330 -18.70 -1.82 17.38
N THR A 331 -17.80 -2.34 18.22
CA THR A 331 -16.97 -3.48 17.84
C THR A 331 -16.76 -4.47 18.99
N ASN A 332 -16.36 -5.68 18.62
CA ASN A 332 -16.12 -6.80 19.51
C ASN A 332 -14.96 -7.68 19.01
N TRP A 333 -14.50 -8.59 19.87
CA TRP A 333 -13.38 -9.47 19.57
C TRP A 333 -13.64 -10.42 18.39
N LEU A 334 -14.89 -10.77 18.10
CA LEU A 334 -15.24 -11.67 17.00
C LEU A 334 -15.01 -10.96 15.65
N GLU A 335 -15.46 -9.72 15.51
CA GLU A 335 -15.18 -8.91 14.32
C GLU A 335 -13.68 -8.73 14.09
N GLY A 336 -12.92 -8.45 15.15
CA GLY A 336 -11.47 -8.41 15.09
C GLY A 336 -10.87 -9.73 14.60
N GLY A 337 -11.31 -10.86 15.18
CA GLY A 337 -10.88 -12.20 14.76
C GLY A 337 -11.21 -12.51 13.29
N LEU A 338 -12.38 -12.08 12.80
CA LEU A 338 -12.77 -12.27 11.39
C LEU A 338 -11.88 -11.45 10.44
N LEU A 339 -11.54 -10.21 10.79
CA LEU A 339 -10.59 -9.39 10.02
C LEU A 339 -9.21 -10.05 9.92
N LEU A 340 -8.72 -10.61 11.03
CA LEU A 340 -7.46 -11.36 11.06
C LEU A 340 -7.51 -12.61 10.18
N ILE A 341 -8.61 -13.35 10.21
CA ILE A 341 -8.81 -14.53 9.35
C ILE A 341 -8.79 -14.12 7.87
N VAL A 342 -9.47 -13.02 7.50
CA VAL A 342 -9.45 -12.50 6.13
C VAL A 342 -8.03 -12.13 5.71
N TYR A 343 -7.27 -11.43 6.56
CA TYR A 343 -5.87 -11.11 6.27
C TYR A 343 -5.00 -12.35 6.04
N ILE A 344 -5.18 -13.40 6.86
CA ILE A 344 -4.45 -14.67 6.70
C ILE A 344 -4.84 -15.37 5.39
N ILE A 345 -6.13 -15.40 5.03
CA ILE A 345 -6.60 -15.97 3.75
C ILE A 345 -5.95 -15.24 2.57
N ILE A 346 -5.89 -13.91 2.64
CA ILE A 346 -5.22 -13.08 1.63
C ILE A 346 -3.72 -13.40 1.56
N ALA A 347 -3.04 -13.52 2.71
CA ALA A 347 -1.63 -13.86 2.74
C ALA A 347 -1.36 -15.24 2.10
N ILE A 348 -2.20 -16.24 2.38
CA ILE A 348 -2.14 -17.55 1.74
C ILE A 348 -2.34 -17.41 0.22
N ALA A 349 -3.36 -16.68 -0.22
CA ALA A 349 -3.62 -16.47 -1.64
C ALA A 349 -2.46 -15.76 -2.35
N ALA A 350 -1.87 -14.73 -1.72
CA ALA A 350 -0.72 -14.00 -2.25
C ALA A 350 0.54 -14.88 -2.34
N PHE A 351 0.73 -15.83 -1.43
CA PHE A 351 1.86 -16.78 -1.49
C PHE A 351 1.77 -17.75 -2.68
N TYR A 352 0.55 -18.10 -3.09
CA TYR A 352 0.32 -18.91 -4.28
C TYR A 352 0.09 -18.08 -5.54
N TYR A 353 0.10 -16.74 -5.43
CA TYR A 353 -0.06 -15.87 -6.58
C TYR A 353 1.26 -15.87 -7.38
N PRO A 354 1.25 -16.34 -8.62
CA PRO A 354 2.46 -16.44 -9.43
C PRO A 354 3.08 -15.05 -9.67
N ASN A 355 4.42 -15.01 -9.74
CA ASN A 355 5.15 -13.78 -10.04
C ASN A 355 4.69 -13.21 -11.39
N PRO A 356 4.62 -11.88 -11.54
CA PRO A 356 4.18 -11.22 -12.78
C PRO A 356 4.98 -11.66 -14.02
N ASP A 357 6.18 -12.20 -13.86
CA ASP A 357 7.02 -12.70 -14.96
C ASP A 357 6.55 -14.06 -15.50
N VAL A 358 5.86 -14.85 -14.67
CA VAL A 358 5.25 -16.15 -15.02
C VAL A 358 3.72 -16.04 -15.13
N ALA A 359 3.18 -15.01 -14.48
CA ALA A 359 1.79 -14.63 -14.49
C ALA A 359 1.67 -13.14 -14.64
N THR A 360 2.02 -12.68 -15.83
CA THR A 360 1.02 -11.88 -16.50
C THR A 360 -0.25 -12.73 -16.41
N SER A 361 -1.27 -12.26 -15.71
CA SER A 361 -2.64 -12.79 -15.81
C SER A 361 -3.18 -12.75 -17.25
N ASN A 362 -2.33 -12.43 -18.25
CA ASN A 362 -2.54 -12.33 -19.67
C ASN A 362 -1.42 -13.05 -20.47
N GLY A 363 -0.55 -13.79 -19.80
CA GLY A 363 0.44 -14.65 -20.43
C GLY A 363 -0.27 -15.87 -20.96
N ILE A 364 -0.51 -15.88 -22.26
CA ILE A 364 -0.93 -17.07 -22.99
C ILE A 364 0.22 -18.08 -22.92
N GLU A 365 0.32 -18.84 -21.85
CA GLU A 365 0.92 -20.18 -21.88
C GLU A 365 -0.19 -21.19 -22.16
N THR A 366 -0.81 -21.09 -23.34
CA THR A 366 -1.37 -22.22 -24.11
C THR A 366 -2.06 -21.68 -25.37
N SER A 367 -1.29 -21.54 -26.46
CA SER A 367 -1.71 -21.78 -27.87
C SER A 367 -0.94 -20.98 -28.94
N VAL A 368 0.40 -20.84 -28.82
CA VAL A 368 1.25 -20.57 -30.02
C VAL A 368 1.77 -21.87 -30.65
N SER A 369 1.02 -22.96 -30.47
CA SER A 369 0.99 -24.07 -31.42
C SER A 369 -0.43 -24.19 -31.95
N GLN A 370 -0.86 -23.19 -32.73
CA GLN A 370 -1.87 -23.48 -33.75
C GLN A 370 -1.22 -24.50 -34.70
N ASN A 371 -1.56 -25.78 -34.53
CA ASN A 371 -1.46 -26.74 -35.61
C ASN A 371 -2.39 -26.25 -36.72
N VAL A 372 -1.84 -25.42 -37.61
CA VAL A 372 -2.53 -25.05 -38.85
C VAL A 372 -2.51 -26.29 -39.72
N THR A 373 -3.59 -27.06 -39.68
CA THR A 373 -3.81 -28.15 -40.64
C THR A 373 -4.15 -27.52 -41.97
N ILE A 374 -3.13 -27.22 -42.77
CA ILE A 374 -3.30 -26.76 -44.14
C ILE A 374 -3.64 -27.97 -45.02
N PRO A 375 -4.66 -27.91 -45.89
CA PRO A 375 -4.84 -28.92 -46.92
C PRO A 375 -3.56 -29.03 -47.76
N LEU A 376 -3.15 -30.26 -48.07
CA LEU A 376 -1.89 -30.54 -48.78
C LEU A 376 -1.75 -29.73 -50.09
N ASP A 377 -2.87 -29.44 -50.74
CA ASP A 377 -2.92 -28.65 -51.97
C ASP A 377 -2.58 -27.18 -51.75
N LEU A 378 -3.00 -26.59 -50.63
CA LEU A 378 -2.67 -25.19 -50.29
C LEU A 378 -1.19 -25.06 -49.91
N TYR A 379 -0.65 -26.05 -49.20
CA TYR A 379 0.79 -26.11 -48.88
C TYR A 379 1.65 -26.18 -50.14
N LYS A 380 1.25 -27.01 -51.12
CA LYS A 380 1.96 -27.11 -52.41
C LYS A 380 1.88 -25.83 -53.24
N GLN A 381 0.74 -25.12 -53.23
CA GLN A 381 0.61 -23.84 -53.92
C GLN A 381 1.50 -22.76 -53.30
N LEU A 382 1.62 -22.71 -51.98
CA LEU A 382 2.50 -21.78 -51.28
C LEU A 382 3.97 -22.08 -51.57
N LEU A 383 4.37 -23.35 -51.58
CA LEU A 383 5.72 -23.76 -51.98
C LEU A 383 6.05 -23.42 -53.43
N ALA A 384 5.09 -23.54 -54.34
CA ALA A 384 5.27 -23.20 -55.76
C ALA A 384 5.31 -21.68 -56.01
N ALA A 385 4.76 -20.87 -55.11
CA ALA A 385 4.76 -19.41 -55.19
C ALA A 385 6.03 -18.76 -54.63
N LEU A 386 6.88 -19.53 -53.93
CA LEU A 386 8.15 -19.03 -53.42
C LEU A 386 9.18 -18.96 -54.57
N PRO A 387 9.79 -17.79 -54.85
CA PRO A 387 10.84 -17.69 -55.84
C PRO A 387 12.05 -18.51 -55.39
N THR A 388 12.50 -19.44 -56.23
CA THR A 388 13.71 -20.21 -55.95
C THR A 388 14.91 -19.25 -55.87
N PRO A 389 15.79 -19.40 -54.85
CA PRO A 389 17.00 -18.61 -54.80
C PRO A 389 17.86 -18.97 -56.01
N HIS A 390 18.08 -18.00 -56.90
CA HIS A 390 19.08 -18.09 -57.94
C HIS A 390 20.46 -18.19 -57.27
N VAL A 391 21.11 -19.35 -57.41
CA VAL A 391 22.55 -19.54 -57.21
C VAL A 391 23.22 -19.43 -58.57
#